data_AF-A0AA87RGX3-F1
#
_entry.id   AF-A0AA87RGX3-F1
#
_cell.length_a   1.000
_cell.length_b   1.000
_cell.length_c   1.000
_cell.angle_alpha   90.00
_cell.angle_beta   90.00
_cell.angle_gamma   90.00
#
_symmetry.space_group_name_H-M   'P 1'
#
loop_
_entity.id
_entity.type
_entity.pdbx_description
1 polymer ?
#
loop_
_entity_poly.entity_id
_entity_poly.type
_entity_poly.pdbx_seq_one_letter_code
_entity_poly.pdbx_strand_id
1 'polypeptide(L)' 'MHPLVILGFCLMIACCVVSGFDIFRTIREGREPERRMRSFLIAAGLLIGGGVLVLIGTTLS' A
#
# COMPACT_ATOMS: atom_id res chain seq x y z
N MET A 1 6.85 18.56 -10.10
CA MET A 1 6.24 17.23 -10.00
C MET A 1 4.77 17.41 -9.65
N HIS A 2 3.86 16.80 -10.41
CA HIS A 2 2.43 16.93 -10.19
C HIS A 2 2.06 16.48 -8.76
N PRO A 3 1.23 17.21 -8.00
CA PRO A 3 0.87 16.84 -6.62
C PRO A 3 0.28 15.43 -6.49
N LEU A 4 -0.38 14.95 -7.55
CA LEU A 4 -0.90 13.57 -7.67
C LEU A 4 0.21 12.51 -7.63
N VAL A 5 1.37 12.79 -8.24
CA VAL A 5 2.52 11.88 -8.22
C VAL A 5 3.08 11.77 -6.80
N ILE A 6 3.19 12.90 -6.08
CA ILE A 6 3.66 12.92 -4.69
C ILE A 6 2.70 12.12 -3.80
N LEU A 7 1.39 12.36 -3.93
CA LEU A 7 0.37 11.64 -3.17
C LEU A 7 0.40 10.12 -3.47
N GLY A 8 0.59 9.76 -4.73
CA GLY A 8 0.73 8.36 -5.16
C GLY A 8 1.93 7.67 -4.53
N PHE A 9 3.10 8.33 -4.52
CA PHE A 9 4.29 7.81 -3.81
C PHE A 9 4.06 7.66 -2.31
N CYS A 10 3.40 8.63 -1.66
CA CYS A 10 3.07 8.53 -0.23
C CYS A 10 2.19 7.31 0.08
N LEU A 11 1.20 7.01 -0.76
CA LEU A 11 0.34 5.83 -0.62
C LEU A 11 1.12 4.53 -0.82
N MET A 12 2.03 4.47 -1.79
CA MET A 12 2.89 3.31 -2.01
C MET A 12 3.85 3.07 -0.84
N ILE A 13 4.40 4.14 -0.25
CA ILE A 13 5.23 4.03 0.97
C ILE A 13 4.39 3.53 2.15
N ALA A 14 3.17 4.04 2.33
CA ALA A 14 2.26 3.56 3.36
C ALA A 14 1.94 2.06 3.19
N CYS A 15 1.78 1.59 1.95
CA CYS A 15 1.64 0.16 1.65
C CYS A 15 2.83 -0.65 2.20
N CYS A 16 4.06 -0.21 1.93
CA CYS A 16 5.25 -0.91 2.42
C CYS A 16 5.29 -1.00 3.95
N VAL A 17 4.92 0.06 4.66
CA VAL A 17 4.86 0.08 6.13
C VAL A 17 3.80 -0.90 6.66
N VAL A 18 2.61 -0.90 6.07
CA VAL A 18 1.53 -1.81 6.45
C VAL A 18 1.93 -3.27 6.21
N SER A 19 2.51 -3.58 5.05
CA SER A 19 2.99 -4.93 4.75
C SER A 19 4.12 -5.38 5.68
N GLY A 20 5.10 -4.51 5.96
CA GLY A 20 6.19 -4.85 6.89
C GLY A 20 5.68 -5.15 8.30
N PHE A 21 4.73 -4.36 8.78
CA PHE A 21 4.10 -4.58 10.07
C PHE A 21 3.26 -5.86 10.13
N ASP A 22 2.56 -6.20 9.05
CA ASP A 22 1.81 -7.45 8.95
C ASP A 22 2.73 -8.69 8.95
N ILE A 23 3.87 -8.62 8.25
CA ILE A 23 4.89 -9.68 8.28
C ILE A 23 5.44 -9.86 9.70
N PHE A 24 5.80 -8.76 10.36
CA PHE A 24 6.32 -8.80 11.73
C PHE A 24 5.31 -9.41 12.71
N ARG A 25 4.04 -9.02 12.61
CA ARG A 25 2.95 -9.62 13.40
C ARG A 25 2.72 -11.08 13.07
N THR A 26 2.79 -11.46 11.79
CA THR A 26 2.61 -12.85 11.36
C THR A 26 3.68 -13.75 11.96
N ILE A 27 4.94 -13.31 11.99
CA ILE A 27 6.05 -14.05 12.59
C ILE A 27 5.90 -14.17 14.11
N ARG A 28 5.45 -13.11 14.78
CA ARG A 28 5.31 -13.10 16.24
C ARG A 28 4.09 -13.87 16.77
N GLU A 29 2.93 -13.71 16.13
CA GLU A 29 1.65 -14.12 16.71
C GLU A 29 1.05 -15.35 16.02
N GLY A 30 1.56 -15.77 14.86
CA GLY A 30 0.97 -16.89 14.10
C GLY A 30 -0.49 -16.61 13.73
N ARG A 31 -0.71 -15.70 12.77
CA ARG A 31 -2.06 -15.16 12.50
C ARG A 31 -2.99 -16.12 11.79
N GLU A 32 -4.28 -16.04 12.16
CA GLU A 32 -5.39 -16.64 11.43
C GLU A 32 -5.49 -16.10 9.99
N PRO A 33 -5.83 -16.97 9.01
CA PRO A 33 -5.82 -16.62 7.59
C PRO A 33 -6.75 -15.46 7.24
N GLU A 34 -7.87 -15.30 7.94
CA GLU A 34 -8.84 -14.22 7.70
C GLU A 34 -8.26 -12.83 8.02
N ARG A 35 -7.50 -12.70 9.11
CA ARG A 35 -6.81 -11.44 9.46
C ARG A 35 -5.71 -11.10 8.48
N ARG A 36 -5.02 -12.12 7.95
CA ARG A 36 -3.98 -11.96 6.92
C ARG A 36 -4.57 -11.51 5.58
N MET A 37 -5.76 -11.98 5.25
CA MET A 37 -6.46 -11.58 4.03
C MET A 37 -6.90 -10.11 4.09
N ARG A 38 -7.39 -9.64 5.25
CA ARG A 38 -7.73 -8.21 5.44
C ARG A 38 -6.53 -7.29 5.30
N SER A 39 -5.40 -7.61 5.93
CA SER A 39 -4.18 -6.79 5.81
C SER A 39 -3.61 -6.80 4.39
N PHE A 40 -3.67 -7.94 3.72
CA PHE A 40 -3.29 -8.05 2.31
C PHE A 40 -4.17 -7.18 1.40
N LEU A 41 -5.49 -7.18 1.59
CA LEU A 41 -6.41 -6.35 0.80
C LEU A 41 -6.15 -4.86 0.98
N ILE A 42 -5.85 -4.42 2.21
CA ILE A 42 -5.51 -3.01 2.48
C ILE A 42 -4.20 -2.62 1.78
N ALA A 43 -3.17 -3.48 1.86
CA ALA A 43 -1.90 -3.24 1.17
C ALA A 43 -2.10 -3.19 -0.35
N ALA A 44 -2.83 -4.15 -0.93
CA ALA A 44 -3.13 -4.16 -2.36
C ALA A 44 -3.87 -2.89 -2.81
N GLY A 45 -4.85 -2.43 -2.02
CA GLY A 45 -5.58 -1.18 -2.29
C GLY A 45 -4.69 0.05 -2.27
N LEU A 46 -3.79 0.17 -1.28
CA LEU A 46 -2.84 1.27 -1.18
C LEU A 46 -1.83 1.27 -2.34
N LEU A 47 -1.36 0.08 -2.75
CA LEU A 47 -0.43 -0.06 -3.87
C LEU A 47 -1.08 0.31 -5.20
N ILE A 48 -2.26 -0.25 -5.50
CA ILE A 48 -2.99 0.01 -6.75
C ILE A 48 -3.44 1.46 -6.79
N GLY A 49 -4.03 1.98 -5.71
CA GLY A 49 -4.46 3.37 -5.62
C GLY A 49 -3.30 4.35 -5.82
N GLY A 50 -2.18 4.11 -5.13
CA GLY A 50 -0.96 4.92 -5.29
C GLY A 50 -0.42 4.88 -6.72
N GLY A 51 -0.35 3.69 -7.33
CA GLY A 51 0.10 3.51 -8.70
C GLY A 51 -0.78 4.24 -9.72
N VAL A 52 -2.11 4.16 -9.59
CA VAL A 52 -3.06 4.87 -10.46
C VAL A 52 -2.90 6.39 -10.33
N LEU A 53 -2.72 6.90 -9.10
CA LEU A 53 -2.48 8.31 -8.85
C LEU A 53 -1.18 8.82 -9.48
N VAL A 54 -0.10 8.03 -9.42
CA VAL A 54 1.14 8.34 -10.15
C VAL A 54 0.89 8.35 -11.65
N LEU A 55 0.23 7.34 -12.20
CA LEU A 55 -0.05 7.22 -13.63
C LEU A 55 -0.82 8.44 -14.15
N ILE A 56 -1.94 8.78 -13.50
CA ILE A 56 -2.74 9.97 -13.81
C ILE A 56 -1.89 11.24 -13.69
N GLY A 57 -1.16 11.37 -12.58
CA GLY A 57 -0.30 12.53 -12.32
C GLY A 57 0.80 12.70 -13.36
N THR A 58 1.36 11.61 -13.89
CA THR A 58 2.37 11.65 -14.97
C THR A 58 1.77 11.94 -16.34
N THR A 59 0.54 11.48 -16.61
CA THR A 59 -0.14 11.75 -17.89
C THR A 59 -0.65 13.19 -18.01
N LEU A 60 -0.91 13.85 -16.88
CA LEU A 60 -1.39 15.23 -16.82
C LEU A 60 -0.26 16.26 -16.69
N SER A 61 1.00 15.82 -16.54
CA SER A 61 2.18 16.67 -16.33
C SER A 61 2.95 16.89 -17.61
#